data_AF-A0A8S9RR24-F1
#
_entry.id   AF-A0A8S9RR24-F1
#
_cell.length_a   1.000
_cell.length_b   1.000
_cell.length_c   1.000
_cell.angle_alpha   90.00
_cell.angle_beta   90.00
_cell.angle_gamma   90.00
#
_symmetry.space_group_name_H-M   'P 1'
#
loop_
_entity.id
_entity.type
_entity.pdbx_description
1 polymer ?
#
loop_
_entity_poly.entity_id
_entity_poly.type
_entity_poly.pdbx_seq_one_letter_code
_entity_poly.pdbx_strand_id
1 'polypeptide(L)'
;MATPVQKRAHEAWRVYKYYLDKTTPHSTYRWIGTLVVFLIYCLRVFSIHGFYIISYGLGIYLLNLLIGFLSPLVDPELDASDGGASLPTRGSDEFKPFIRRLPEFKFWYSMTKAFCIAFLMTFFSVFDVPVFWPILLCYWVVLFVLTMRRQISHMIKHKYIPFSIGKQKYSGRRSAAGSAGSRAD
;
A
#
# COMPACT_ATOMS: atom_id res chain seq x y z
N MET A 1 0.77 8.92 -37.11
CA MET A 1 0.50 10.25 -36.53
C MET A 1 -0.36 10.06 -35.29
N ALA A 2 0.09 10.48 -34.10
CA ALA A 2 -0.73 10.38 -32.88
C ALA A 2 -1.95 11.31 -32.99
N THR A 3 -3.14 10.81 -32.66
CA THR A 3 -4.38 11.58 -32.74
C THR A 3 -4.35 12.75 -31.75
N PRO A 4 -5.06 13.86 -32.03
CA PRO A 4 -5.08 15.04 -31.13
C PRO A 4 -5.58 14.69 -29.71
N VAL A 5 -6.44 13.67 -29.58
CA VAL A 5 -6.89 13.13 -28.29
C VAL A 5 -5.75 12.46 -27.53
N GLN A 6 -4.91 11.66 -28.21
CA GLN A 6 -3.74 11.03 -27.58
C GLN A 6 -2.75 12.08 -27.06
N LYS A 7 -2.51 13.16 -27.81
CA LYS A 7 -1.62 14.25 -27.38
C LYS A 7 -2.13 14.94 -26.11
N ARG A 8 -3.43 15.29 -26.05
CA ARG A 8 -4.05 15.88 -24.85
C ARG A 8 -4.02 14.93 -23.65
N ALA A 9 -4.26 13.65 -23.86
CA ALA A 9 -4.16 12.64 -22.81
C ALA A 9 -2.73 12.51 -22.27
N HIS A 10 -1.71 12.55 -23.14
CA HIS A 10 -0.30 12.54 -22.74
C HIS A 10 0.13 13.80 -21.99
N GLU A 11 -0.38 14.96 -22.37
CA GLU A 11 -0.15 16.22 -21.64
C GLU A 11 -0.80 16.20 -20.26
N ALA A 12 -2.07 15.81 -20.17
CA ALA A 12 -2.78 15.64 -18.91
C ALA A 12 -2.07 14.63 -18.00
N TRP A 13 -1.58 13.52 -18.55
CA TRP A 13 -0.82 12.51 -17.82
C TRP A 13 0.52 13.04 -17.29
N ARG A 14 1.24 13.86 -18.08
CA ARG A 14 2.50 14.48 -17.64
C ARG A 14 2.27 15.47 -16.51
N VAL A 15 1.25 16.32 -16.62
CA VAL A 15 0.89 17.29 -15.57
C VAL A 15 0.45 16.56 -14.31
N TYR A 16 -0.38 15.53 -14.45
CA TYR A 16 -0.81 14.69 -13.34
C TYR A 16 0.39 14.01 -12.63
N LYS A 17 1.31 13.40 -13.39
CA LYS A 17 2.56 12.84 -12.83
C LYS A 17 3.41 13.89 -12.13
N TYR A 18 3.56 15.07 -12.72
CA TYR A 18 4.32 16.17 -12.12
C TYR A 18 3.76 16.58 -10.74
N TYR A 19 2.43 16.69 -10.60
CA TYR A 19 1.81 16.96 -9.30
C TYR A 19 1.94 15.79 -8.32
N LEU A 20 1.89 14.54 -8.79
CA LEU A 20 2.13 13.36 -7.96
C LEU A 20 3.58 13.33 -7.44
N ASP A 21 4.55 13.61 -8.29
CA ASP A 21 5.97 13.62 -7.91
C ASP A 21 6.26 14.73 -6.90
N LYS A 22 5.60 15.89 -7.03
CA LYS A 22 5.70 17.00 -6.07
C LYS A 22 5.07 16.71 -4.70
N THR A 23 4.04 15.86 -4.64
CA THR A 23 3.36 15.47 -3.38
C THR A 23 3.99 14.25 -2.70
N THR A 24 4.89 13.55 -3.39
CA THR A 24 5.64 12.39 -2.89
C THR A 24 6.38 12.65 -1.56
N PRO A 25 7.14 13.75 -1.38
CA PRO A 25 7.92 13.96 -0.14
C PRO A 25 7.06 14.27 1.09
N HIS A 26 5.83 14.77 0.91
CA HIS A 26 4.98 15.22 2.01
C HIS A 26 4.08 14.09 2.56
N SER A 27 4.68 13.03 3.12
CA SER A 27 3.90 11.88 3.62
C SER A 27 2.92 12.27 4.74
N THR A 28 3.32 13.08 5.71
CA THR A 28 2.46 13.50 6.83
C THR A 28 1.18 14.20 6.37
N TYR A 29 1.32 15.21 5.52
CA TYR A 29 0.18 15.97 4.97
C TYR A 29 -0.75 15.09 4.13
N ARG A 30 -0.20 14.14 3.38
CA ARG A 30 -0.97 13.15 2.61
C ARG A 30 -1.87 12.32 3.52
N TRP A 31 -1.32 11.75 4.60
CA TRP A 31 -2.08 10.95 5.56
C TRP A 31 -3.10 11.77 6.36
N ILE A 32 -2.76 13.01 6.73
CA ILE A 32 -3.71 13.93 7.36
C ILE A 32 -4.90 14.20 6.42
N GLY A 33 -4.65 14.48 5.14
CA GLY A 33 -5.71 14.69 4.15
C GLY A 33 -6.64 13.47 4.03
N THR A 34 -6.08 12.26 3.95
CA THR A 34 -6.89 11.03 3.91
C THR A 34 -7.70 10.83 5.19
N LEU A 35 -7.13 11.12 6.35
CA LEU A 35 -7.84 11.04 7.63
C LEU A 35 -9.03 12.00 7.67
N VAL A 36 -8.86 13.24 7.20
CA VAL A 36 -9.94 14.22 7.12
C VAL A 36 -11.06 13.72 6.21
N VAL A 37 -10.73 13.22 5.01
CA VAL A 37 -11.73 12.65 4.08
C VAL A 37 -12.45 11.45 4.70
N PHE A 38 -11.72 10.57 5.40
CA PHE A 38 -12.30 9.44 6.13
C PHE A 38 -13.28 9.88 7.21
N LEU A 39 -12.92 10.88 8.03
CA LEU A 39 -13.79 11.40 9.08
C LEU A 39 -15.06 12.02 8.51
N ILE A 40 -14.96 12.78 7.41
CA ILE A 40 -16.11 13.34 6.70
C ILE A 40 -17.02 12.22 6.17
N TYR A 41 -16.44 11.16 5.59
CA TYR A 41 -17.18 9.99 5.13
C TYR A 41 -17.92 9.29 6.28
N CYS A 42 -17.23 9.02 7.40
CA CYS A 42 -17.84 8.42 8.58
C CYS A 42 -18.99 9.28 9.11
N LEU A 43 -18.78 10.58 9.29
CA LEU A 43 -19.80 11.52 9.72
C LEU A 43 -21.03 11.44 8.80
N ARG A 44 -20.82 11.45 7.48
CA ARG A 44 -21.91 11.35 6.49
C ARG A 44 -22.72 10.07 6.64
N VAL A 45 -22.06 8.92 6.75
CA VAL A 45 -22.73 7.61 6.91
C VAL A 45 -23.50 7.54 8.23
N PHE A 46 -22.90 8.02 9.32
CA PHE A 46 -23.56 8.04 10.64
C PHE A 46 -24.78 8.97 10.66
N SER A 47 -24.73 10.14 10.01
CA SER A 47 -25.88 11.06 9.97
C SER A 47 -27.06 10.54 9.16
N ILE A 48 -26.82 9.76 8.09
CA ILE A 48 -27.89 9.23 7.23
C ILE A 48 -28.39 7.88 7.72
N HIS A 49 -27.62 7.17 8.55
CA HIS A 49 -27.89 5.79 8.93
C HIS A 49 -28.11 4.85 7.73
N GLY A 50 -27.36 5.07 6.63
CA GLY A 50 -27.50 4.36 5.35
C GLY A 50 -26.16 4.04 4.70
N PHE A 51 -26.18 3.51 3.47
CA PHE A 51 -24.98 3.18 2.67
C PHE A 51 -24.04 2.13 3.29
N TYR A 52 -24.60 1.18 4.05
CA TYR A 52 -23.82 0.11 4.69
C TYR A 52 -23.13 -0.83 3.68
N ILE A 53 -23.74 -1.06 2.52
CA ILE A 53 -23.13 -1.88 1.44
C ILE A 53 -21.87 -1.19 0.91
N ILE A 54 -21.93 0.12 0.69
CA ILE A 54 -20.78 0.88 0.20
C ILE A 54 -19.66 0.89 1.25
N SER A 55 -20.02 1.08 2.52
CA SER A 55 -19.06 0.99 3.65
C SER A 55 -18.43 -0.39 3.77
N TYR A 56 -19.21 -1.46 3.58
CA TYR A 56 -18.73 -2.83 3.59
C TYR A 56 -17.78 -3.11 2.42
N GLY A 57 -18.15 -2.72 1.20
CA GLY A 57 -17.31 -2.86 0.02
C GLY A 57 -16.00 -2.07 0.14
N LEU A 58 -16.06 -0.85 0.67
CA LEU A 58 -14.90 -0.04 1.03
C LEU A 58 -14.01 -0.76 2.04
N GLY A 59 -14.59 -1.34 3.09
CA GLY A 59 -13.85 -2.11 4.10
C GLY A 59 -13.14 -3.34 3.51
N ILE A 60 -13.79 -4.10 2.63
CA ILE A 60 -13.17 -5.25 1.94
C ILE A 60 -12.05 -4.78 1.01
N TYR A 61 -12.26 -3.68 0.29
CA TYR A 61 -11.25 -3.10 -0.58
C TYR A 61 -10.01 -2.63 0.20
N LEU A 62 -10.21 -1.97 1.35
CA LEU A 62 -9.12 -1.58 2.26
C LEU A 62 -8.39 -2.79 2.82
N LEU A 63 -9.11 -3.87 3.14
CA LEU A 63 -8.47 -5.10 3.55
C LEU A 63 -7.61 -5.70 2.43
N ASN A 64 -8.10 -5.71 1.19
CA ASN A 64 -7.33 -6.18 0.03
C ASN A 64 -6.06 -5.33 -0.19
N LEU A 65 -6.16 -4.01 -0.06
CA LEU A 65 -5.02 -3.10 -0.08
C LEU A 65 -4.01 -3.41 1.03
N LEU A 66 -4.50 -3.70 2.24
CA LEU A 66 -3.66 -4.02 3.40
C LEU A 66 -2.92 -5.35 3.19
N ILE A 67 -3.58 -6.36 2.64
CA ILE A 67 -2.92 -7.62 2.22
C ILE A 67 -1.83 -7.33 1.19
N GLY A 68 -2.12 -6.54 0.15
CA GLY A 68 -1.14 -6.17 -0.87
C GLY A 68 0.02 -5.31 -0.35
N PHE A 69 -0.18 -4.60 0.76
CA PHE A 69 0.88 -3.85 1.43
C PHE A 69 1.77 -4.76 2.31
N LEU A 70 1.17 -5.76 2.97
CA LEU A 70 1.87 -6.69 3.86
C LEU A 70 2.53 -7.85 3.11
N SER A 71 2.02 -8.21 1.93
CA SER A 71 2.55 -9.30 1.11
C SER A 71 3.83 -8.88 0.35
N PRO A 72 4.85 -9.75 0.30
CA PRO A 72 6.09 -9.51 -0.44
C PRO A 72 5.81 -9.39 -1.95
N LEU A 73 6.66 -8.67 -2.67
CA LEU A 73 6.59 -8.57 -4.14
C LEU A 73 6.75 -9.94 -4.82
N VAL A 74 7.55 -10.83 -4.22
CA VAL A 74 7.83 -12.19 -4.69
C VAL A 74 7.44 -13.13 -3.56
N ASP A 75 6.29 -13.77 -3.69
CA ASP A 75 5.77 -14.72 -2.71
C ASP A 75 6.04 -16.15 -3.20
N PRO A 76 6.93 -16.91 -2.55
CA PRO A 76 7.31 -18.26 -3.00
C PRO A 76 6.12 -19.22 -3.13
N GLU A 77 5.03 -19.04 -2.37
CA GLU A 77 3.83 -19.89 -2.47
C GLU A 77 2.91 -19.50 -3.65
N LEU A 78 2.94 -18.24 -4.13
CA LEU A 78 2.22 -17.82 -5.35
C LEU A 78 2.97 -18.22 -6.62
N ASP A 79 4.30 -18.08 -6.63
CA ASP A 79 5.13 -18.49 -7.78
C ASP A 79 5.25 -20.02 -7.91
N ALA A 80 5.15 -20.78 -6.81
CA ALA A 80 5.10 -22.24 -6.86
C ALA A 80 3.82 -22.79 -7.52
N SER A 81 2.75 -22.01 -7.57
CA SER A 81 1.52 -22.35 -8.29
C SER A 81 1.59 -21.99 -9.78
N ASP A 82 2.57 -21.20 -10.22
CA ASP A 82 2.70 -20.67 -11.60
C ASP A 82 3.98 -21.13 -12.34
N GLY A 83 4.54 -22.29 -11.94
CA GLY A 83 5.49 -23.03 -12.78
C GLY A 83 6.95 -22.52 -12.81
N GLY A 84 7.38 -21.71 -11.85
CA GLY A 84 8.79 -21.30 -11.71
C GLY A 84 9.59 -22.26 -10.85
N ALA A 85 10.14 -23.34 -11.42
CA ALA A 85 11.06 -24.22 -10.70
C ALA A 85 12.37 -23.50 -10.33
N SER A 86 12.45 -22.92 -9.12
CA SER A 86 13.72 -22.41 -8.59
C SER A 86 14.45 -23.53 -7.84
N LEU A 87 15.63 -23.88 -8.35
CA LEU A 87 16.54 -24.88 -7.79
C LEU A 87 16.94 -24.53 -6.33
N PRO A 88 17.01 -25.51 -5.41
CA PRO A 88 17.31 -25.26 -4.01
C PRO A 88 18.81 -24.98 -3.82
N THR A 89 19.19 -23.72 -3.72
CA THR A 89 20.53 -23.35 -3.22
C THR A 89 20.45 -23.11 -1.72
N ARG A 90 20.85 -24.12 -0.95
CA ARG A 90 21.13 -24.02 0.48
C ARG A 90 22.31 -23.06 0.68
N GLY A 91 22.18 -22.12 1.62
CA GLY A 91 23.33 -21.45 2.23
C GLY A 91 23.43 -19.95 2.00
N SER A 92 22.55 -19.19 2.65
CA SER A 92 22.90 -17.94 3.34
C SER A 92 21.61 -17.36 3.93
N ASP A 93 21.66 -16.94 5.19
CA ASP A 93 20.69 -16.00 5.77
C ASP A 93 20.85 -14.63 5.08
N GLU A 94 20.68 -14.59 3.76
CA GLU A 94 20.70 -13.39 2.96
C GLU A 94 19.38 -12.67 3.22
N PHE A 95 19.46 -11.66 4.08
CA PHE A 95 18.38 -10.76 4.43
C PHE A 95 17.85 -10.09 3.15
N LYS A 96 16.87 -10.71 2.48
CA LYS A 96 16.17 -10.13 1.34
C LYS A 96 15.49 -8.85 1.83
N PRO A 97 15.88 -7.65 1.32
CA PRO A 97 15.19 -6.42 1.67
C PRO A 97 13.70 -6.60 1.33
N PHE A 98 12.82 -6.34 2.30
CA PHE A 98 11.39 -6.39 2.08
C PHE A 98 10.98 -5.34 1.05
N ILE A 99 10.85 -5.77 -0.20
CA ILE A 99 10.21 -4.98 -1.24
C ILE A 99 8.73 -5.31 -1.15
N ARG A 100 7.97 -4.40 -0.53
CA ARG A 100 6.51 -4.50 -0.42
C ARG A 100 5.91 -4.50 -1.82
N ARG A 101 4.92 -5.37 -2.07
CA ARG A 101 4.22 -5.45 -3.37
C ARG A 101 3.53 -4.13 -3.74
N LEU A 102 3.01 -3.42 -2.72
CA LEU A 102 2.42 -2.09 -2.88
C LEU A 102 3.28 -1.00 -2.19
N PRO A 103 3.95 -0.12 -2.96
CA PRO A 103 4.62 1.06 -2.42
C PRO A 103 3.66 1.92 -1.61
N GLU A 104 4.12 2.53 -0.51
CA GLU A 104 3.32 3.37 0.39
C GLU A 104 2.53 4.45 -0.37
N PHE A 105 3.14 5.07 -1.36
CA PHE A 105 2.48 6.09 -2.19
C PHE A 105 1.30 5.53 -2.97
N LYS A 106 1.44 4.33 -3.55
CA LYS A 106 0.34 3.66 -4.28
C LYS A 106 -0.75 3.18 -3.34
N PHE A 107 -0.39 2.71 -2.14
CA PHE A 107 -1.35 2.35 -1.09
C PHE A 107 -2.18 3.57 -0.69
N TRP A 108 -1.50 4.66 -0.31
CA TRP A 108 -2.13 5.92 0.08
C TRP A 108 -3.04 6.48 -1.02
N TYR A 109 -2.56 6.51 -2.26
CA TYR A 109 -3.32 7.04 -3.39
C TYR A 109 -4.58 6.20 -3.66
N SER A 110 -4.45 4.87 -3.68
CA SER A 110 -5.58 3.96 -3.92
C SER A 110 -6.61 4.05 -2.80
N MET A 111 -6.15 4.13 -1.55
CA MET A 111 -7.01 4.30 -0.39
C MET A 111 -7.77 5.64 -0.43
N THR A 112 -7.07 6.74 -0.68
CA THR A 112 -7.68 8.08 -0.77
C THR A 112 -8.70 8.13 -1.92
N LYS A 113 -8.35 7.57 -3.09
CA LYS A 113 -9.26 7.46 -4.23
C LYS A 113 -10.52 6.68 -3.86
N ALA A 114 -10.40 5.56 -3.15
CA ALA A 114 -11.55 4.77 -2.75
C ALA A 114 -12.46 5.50 -1.76
N PHE A 115 -11.90 6.25 -0.80
CA PHE A 115 -12.71 7.11 0.07
C PHE A 115 -13.44 8.19 -0.71
N CYS A 116 -12.77 8.86 -1.66
CA CYS A 116 -13.43 9.87 -2.50
C CYS A 116 -14.57 9.27 -3.33
N ILE A 117 -14.35 8.10 -3.94
CA ILE A 117 -15.39 7.42 -4.73
C ILE A 117 -16.55 6.98 -3.82
N ALA A 118 -16.27 6.34 -2.70
CA ALA A 118 -17.29 5.91 -1.74
C ALA A 118 -18.11 7.10 -1.24
N PHE A 119 -17.46 8.22 -0.92
CA PHE A 119 -18.12 9.46 -0.55
C PHE A 119 -19.03 9.98 -1.66
N LEU A 120 -18.56 10.03 -2.91
CA LEU A 120 -19.40 10.42 -4.05
C LEU A 120 -20.59 9.47 -4.27
N MET A 121 -20.42 8.17 -4.05
CA MET A 121 -21.51 7.20 -4.13
C MET A 121 -22.59 7.45 -3.08
N THR A 122 -22.25 8.00 -1.89
CA THR A 122 -23.24 8.34 -0.86
C THR A 122 -24.19 9.49 -1.22
N PHE A 123 -23.99 10.18 -2.36
CA PHE A 123 -24.93 11.19 -2.85
C PHE A 123 -26.05 10.60 -3.71
N PHE A 124 -25.90 9.36 -4.19
CA PHE A 124 -26.89 8.70 -5.03
C PHE A 124 -27.68 7.69 -4.21
N SER A 125 -28.99 7.92 -4.04
CA SER A 125 -29.89 7.04 -3.28
C SER A 125 -30.00 5.62 -3.84
N VAL A 126 -29.63 5.40 -5.11
CA VAL A 126 -29.60 4.06 -5.74
C VAL A 126 -28.70 3.08 -4.99
N PHE A 127 -27.65 3.55 -4.33
CA PHE A 127 -26.73 2.71 -3.56
C PHE A 127 -27.15 2.50 -2.09
N ASP A 128 -28.24 3.14 -1.66
CA ASP A 128 -28.77 3.01 -0.31
C ASP A 128 -29.81 1.89 -0.23
N VAL A 129 -29.33 0.66 -0.10
CA VAL A 129 -30.18 -0.52 0.02
C VAL A 129 -30.31 -0.91 1.50
N PRO A 130 -31.54 -1.07 2.03
CA PRO A 130 -31.74 -1.49 3.40
C PRO A 130 -31.22 -2.92 3.60
N VAL A 131 -30.16 -3.06 4.40
CA VAL A 131 -29.54 -4.33 4.75
C VAL A 131 -29.31 -4.39 6.25
N PHE A 132 -29.30 -5.61 6.80
CA PHE A 132 -29.00 -5.82 8.21
C PHE A 132 -27.51 -5.59 8.49
N TRP A 133 -27.10 -4.33 8.61
CA TRP A 133 -25.69 -3.94 8.73
C TRP A 133 -24.89 -4.61 9.87
N PRO A 134 -25.46 -5.03 11.01
CA PRO A 134 -24.68 -5.69 12.05
C PRO A 134 -24.07 -7.01 11.56
N ILE A 135 -24.76 -7.77 10.70
CA ILE A 135 -24.20 -9.01 10.16
C ILE A 135 -23.03 -8.72 9.23
N LEU A 136 -23.13 -7.69 8.38
CA LEU A 136 -22.06 -7.27 7.47
C LEU A 136 -20.81 -6.84 8.24
N LEU A 137 -20.99 -6.09 9.33
CA LEU A 137 -19.88 -5.71 10.20
C LEU A 137 -19.25 -6.95 10.84
N CYS A 138 -20.05 -7.88 11.35
CA CYS A 138 -19.55 -9.13 11.93
C CYS A 138 -18.74 -9.94 10.90
N TYR A 139 -19.27 -10.13 9.69
CA TYR A 139 -18.55 -10.78 8.59
C TYR A 139 -17.23 -10.09 8.29
N TRP A 140 -17.24 -8.76 8.16
CA TRP A 140 -16.02 -8.01 7.90
C TRP A 140 -14.98 -8.18 9.01
N VAL A 141 -15.39 -8.11 10.28
CA VAL A 141 -14.48 -8.30 11.43
C VAL A 141 -13.88 -9.70 11.44
N VAL A 142 -14.70 -10.74 11.26
CA VAL A 142 -14.21 -12.13 11.19
C VAL A 142 -13.23 -12.30 10.03
N LEU A 143 -13.59 -11.81 8.85
CA LEU A 143 -12.75 -11.89 7.65
C LEU A 143 -11.44 -11.11 7.84
N PHE A 144 -11.50 -9.92 8.42
CA PHE A 144 -10.33 -9.11 8.78
C PHE A 144 -9.39 -9.87 9.72
N VAL A 145 -9.91 -10.41 10.83
CA VAL A 145 -9.11 -11.13 11.83
C VAL A 145 -8.50 -12.40 11.23
N LEU A 146 -9.26 -13.21 10.50
CA LEU A 146 -8.74 -14.41 9.84
C LEU A 146 -7.65 -14.07 8.83
N THR A 147 -7.88 -13.04 8.01
CA THR A 147 -6.91 -12.56 7.02
C THR A 147 -5.64 -12.08 7.71
N MET A 148 -5.74 -11.21 8.71
CA MET A 148 -4.57 -10.69 9.43
C MET A 148 -3.80 -11.80 10.16
N ARG A 149 -4.49 -12.74 10.81
CA ARG A 149 -3.85 -13.90 11.45
C ARG A 149 -3.08 -14.75 10.44
N ARG A 150 -3.68 -15.03 9.28
CA ARG A 150 -3.03 -15.77 8.20
C ARG A 150 -1.81 -15.02 7.66
N GLN A 151 -1.94 -13.72 7.40
CA GLN A 151 -0.83 -12.88 6.92
C GLN A 151 0.31 -12.87 7.93
N ILE A 152 0.04 -12.61 9.22
CA ILE A 152 1.05 -12.59 10.28
C ILE A 152 1.73 -13.97 10.44
N SER A 153 0.97 -15.07 10.38
CA SER A 153 1.54 -16.42 10.47
C SER A 153 2.50 -16.71 9.32
N HIS A 154 2.14 -16.31 8.09
CA HIS A 154 3.01 -16.44 6.92
C HIS A 154 4.28 -15.57 7.06
N MET A 155 4.12 -14.32 7.52
CA MET A 155 5.24 -13.42 7.80
C MET A 155 6.24 -14.01 8.80
N ILE A 156 5.73 -14.64 9.87
CA ILE A 156 6.56 -15.30 10.90
C ILE A 156 7.25 -16.54 10.32
N LYS A 157 6.52 -17.40 9.59
CA LYS A 157 7.05 -18.61 8.96
C LYS A 157 8.17 -18.30 7.96
N HIS A 158 8.03 -17.23 7.19
CA HIS A 158 8.97 -16.84 6.15
C HIS A 158 9.96 -15.72 6.61
N LYS A 159 9.99 -15.43 7.92
CA LYS A 159 10.94 -14.54 8.63
C LYS A 159 11.09 -13.15 8.00
N TYR A 160 10.01 -12.39 8.02
CA TYR A 160 9.85 -11.32 7.06
C TYR A 160 9.04 -10.20 7.71
N ILE A 161 9.61 -8.99 7.75
CA ILE A 161 9.08 -7.87 8.56
C ILE A 161 8.80 -6.70 7.61
N PRO A 162 7.54 -6.24 7.51
CA PRO A 162 7.14 -5.21 6.55
C PRO A 162 7.65 -3.83 7.00
N PHE A 163 7.97 -3.68 8.28
CA PHE A 163 8.56 -2.48 8.86
C PHE A 163 10.06 -2.70 9.04
N SER A 164 10.87 -1.92 8.33
CA SER A 164 12.32 -1.86 8.56
C SER A 164 12.62 -1.08 9.85
N ILE A 165 12.16 -1.58 11.00
CA ILE A 165 12.57 -1.06 12.30
C ILE A 165 14.00 -1.57 12.51
N GLY A 166 14.99 -0.72 12.24
CA GLY A 166 16.39 -1.03 12.52
C GLY A 166 17.30 -1.28 11.33
N LYS A 167 17.18 -0.55 10.20
CA LYS A 167 18.32 -0.49 9.27
C LYS A 167 19.53 0.04 10.03
N GLN A 168 20.55 -0.80 10.23
CA GLN A 168 21.88 -0.33 10.58
C GLN A 168 22.29 0.71 9.54
N LYS A 169 22.44 1.96 9.97
CA LYS A 169 23.21 2.94 9.21
C LYS A 169 24.58 2.32 9.01
N TYR A 170 24.89 1.93 7.78
CA TYR A 170 26.27 1.65 7.41
C TYR A 170 27.02 2.97 7.68
N SER A 171 27.79 3.03 8.76
CA SER A 171 28.64 4.18 9.03
C SER A 171 29.63 4.21 7.87
N GLY A 172 29.44 5.16 6.95
CA GLY A 172 30.43 5.42 5.92
C GLY A 172 31.73 5.80 6.61
N ARG A 173 32.68 4.86 6.69
CA ARG A 173 34.05 5.19 7.05
C ARG A 173 34.69 5.89 5.85
N ARG A 174 34.38 7.18 5.70
CA ARG A 174 35.36 8.12 5.16
C ARG A 174 36.43 8.26 6.25
N SER A 175 37.63 7.78 5.97
CA SER A 175 38.91 8.48 6.24
C SER A 175 40.06 7.47 6.23
N ALA A 176 40.76 7.43 5.10
CA ALA A 176 42.20 7.16 5.03
C ALA A 176 42.74 7.84 3.76
N ALA A 177 42.51 9.15 3.65
CA ALA A 177 43.37 10.02 2.86
C ALA A 177 44.32 10.66 3.86
N GLY A 178 45.60 10.28 3.81
CA GLY A 178 46.65 10.91 4.62
C GLY A 178 47.75 9.97 5.08
N SER A 179 48.67 9.60 4.18
CA SER A 179 50.10 9.68 4.50
C SER A 179 50.90 9.93 3.22
N ALA A 180 51.51 11.12 3.18
CA ALA A 180 52.50 11.52 2.21
C ALA A 180 53.91 11.17 2.73
N GLY A 181 54.86 10.97 1.80
CA GLY A 181 56.32 10.92 2.03
C GLY A 181 56.86 9.50 2.24
N SER A 182 57.91 9.03 1.56
CA SER A 182 59.06 9.74 1.00
C SER A 182 59.73 8.93 -0.12
N ARG A 183 60.22 9.65 -1.14
CA ARG A 183 61.28 9.21 -2.05
C ARG A 183 62.62 9.50 -1.37
N ALA A 184 63.52 8.53 -1.31
CA ALA A 184 64.97 8.67 -1.47
C ALA A 184 65.62 7.30 -1.35
N ASP A 185 66.68 7.13 -2.14
CA ASP A 185 67.67 6.05 -2.22
C ASP A 185 67.34 4.83 -3.09
#